data_AF-A0A5Q4EHG1-F1
#
_entry.id   AF-A0A5Q4EHG1-F1
#
_cell.length_a   1.000
_cell.length_b   1.000
_cell.length_c   1.000
_cell.angle_alpha   90.00
_cell.angle_beta   90.00
_cell.angle_gamma   90.00
#
_symmetry.space_group_name_H-M   'P 1'
#
loop_
_entity.id
_entity.type
_entity.pdbx_description
1 polymer ?
#
loop_
_entity_poly.entity_id
_entity_poly.type
_entity_poly.pdbx_seq_one_letter_code
_entity_poly.pdbx_strand_id
1 'polypeptide(L)'
;MQVPISWKTEKTFEDFSITSEAEREKIFGQKDHVRIYGADYTERIKQAGFHLKLVDVSELKNHLKNNKILVDDREKIIVGHK
;
A
#
# COMPACT_ATOMS: atom_id res chain seq x y z
N MET A 1 6.27 6.40 -0.03
CA MET A 1 4.93 6.56 0.57
C MET A 1 4.37 5.17 0.81
N GLN A 2 4.02 4.83 2.05
CA GLN A 2 3.29 3.59 2.34
C GLN A 2 1.80 3.91 2.39
N VAL A 3 0.96 2.97 1.95
CA VAL A 3 -0.49 3.13 1.92
C VAL A 3 -1.16 1.91 2.55
N PRO A 4 -2.28 2.08 3.27
CA PRO A 4 -3.01 0.95 3.82
C PRO A 4 -3.65 0.15 2.67
N ILE A 5 -3.32 -1.15 2.62
CA ILE A 5 -3.91 -2.12 1.71
C ILE A 5 -4.72 -3.11 2.55
N SER A 6 -6.02 -3.16 2.31
CA SER A 6 -6.92 -4.16 2.88
C SER A 6 -7.00 -5.36 1.95
N TRP A 7 -6.28 -6.44 2.29
CA TRP A 7 -6.37 -7.73 1.58
C TRP A 7 -7.71 -8.44 1.78
N LYS A 8 -8.57 -7.94 2.67
CA LYS A 8 -9.91 -8.49 2.93
C LYS A 8 -10.97 -7.96 1.96
N THR A 9 -10.67 -6.89 1.24
CA THR A 9 -11.59 -6.23 0.31
C THR A 9 -11.08 -6.39 -1.10
N GLU A 10 -11.92 -6.87 -2.03
CA GLU A 10 -11.49 -7.11 -3.41
C GLU A 10 -11.18 -5.83 -4.16
N LYS A 11 -11.93 -4.75 -3.91
CA LYS A 11 -11.82 -3.49 -4.63
C LYS A 11 -11.44 -2.34 -3.71
N THR A 12 -10.73 -1.38 -4.28
CA THR A 12 -10.39 -0.12 -3.66
C THR A 12 -11.67 0.67 -3.40
N PHE A 13 -11.83 1.13 -2.16
CA PHE A 13 -12.86 2.09 -1.79
C PHE A 13 -12.24 3.49 -1.85
N GLU A 14 -12.85 4.40 -2.62
CA GLU A 14 -12.40 5.79 -2.71
C GLU A 14 -13.59 6.74 -2.79
N ASP A 15 -13.51 7.84 -2.06
CA ASP A 15 -14.54 8.88 -2.04
C ASP A 15 -13.91 10.27 -1.87
N PHE A 16 -13.91 11.05 -2.95
CA PHE A 16 -13.36 12.40 -2.99
C PHE A 16 -14.35 13.47 -2.52
N SER A 17 -15.62 13.12 -2.33
CA SER A 17 -16.64 14.05 -1.83
C SER A 17 -16.47 14.34 -0.33
N ILE A 18 -15.76 13.47 0.39
CA ILE A 18 -15.45 13.63 1.81
C ILE A 18 -14.30 14.63 1.97
N THR A 19 -14.63 15.84 2.40
CA THR A 19 -13.68 16.96 2.54
C THR A 19 -13.27 17.24 3.98
N SER A 20 -14.09 16.85 4.97
CA SER A 20 -13.79 17.04 6.38
C SER A 20 -12.67 16.11 6.84
N GLU A 21 -11.62 16.66 7.46
CA GLU A 21 -10.52 15.90 8.05
C GLU A 21 -11.01 14.85 9.06
N ALA A 22 -12.00 15.21 9.89
CA ALA A 22 -12.56 14.30 10.89
C ALA A 22 -13.31 13.12 10.27
N GLU A 23 -14.06 13.36 9.18
CA GLU A 23 -14.75 12.28 8.47
C GLU A 23 -13.75 11.41 7.69
N ARG A 24 -12.68 11.99 7.14
CA ARG A 24 -11.60 11.22 6.50
C ARG A 24 -10.88 10.32 7.48
N GLU A 25 -10.55 10.83 8.67
CA GLU A 25 -9.92 10.02 9.72
C GLU A 25 -10.84 8.88 10.16
N LYS A 26 -12.13 9.15 10.33
CA LYS A 26 -13.13 8.14 10.70
C LYS A 26 -13.29 7.04 9.65
N ILE A 27 -13.26 7.40 8.37
CA ILE A 27 -13.57 6.47 7.26
C ILE A 27 -12.31 5.79 6.71
N PHE A 28 -11.22 6.54 6.55
CA PHE A 28 -9.97 6.08 5.93
C PHE A 28 -8.83 5.87 6.94
N GLY A 29 -9.06 6.15 8.23
CA GLY A 29 -8.08 5.97 9.30
C GLY A 29 -7.01 7.07 9.37
N GLN A 30 -7.03 8.04 8.46
CA GLN A 30 -6.09 9.16 8.45
C GLN A 30 -6.74 10.38 7.76
N LYS A 31 -6.50 11.57 8.30
CA LYS A 31 -7.15 12.81 7.84
C LYS A 31 -6.85 13.23 6.40
N ASP A 32 -5.72 12.79 5.85
CA ASP A 32 -5.27 13.08 4.49
C ASP A 32 -5.60 11.97 3.49
N HIS A 33 -6.13 10.84 3.96
CA HIS A 33 -6.56 9.76 3.09
C HIS A 33 -7.94 10.04 2.47
N VAL A 34 -8.11 9.58 1.23
CA VAL A 34 -9.37 9.59 0.47
C VAL A 34 -9.74 8.23 -0.10
N ARG A 35 -8.98 7.19 0.28
CA ARG A 35 -9.15 5.83 -0.20
C ARG A 35 -8.56 4.79 0.76
N ILE A 36 -9.09 3.57 0.68
CA ILE A 36 -8.51 2.34 1.20
C ILE A 36 -8.31 1.40 0.02
N TYR A 37 -7.06 0.98 -0.23
CA TYR A 37 -6.76 0.09 -1.34
C TYR A 37 -7.23 -1.34 -1.04
N GLY A 38 -7.84 -1.99 -2.03
CA GLY A 38 -8.22 -3.39 -1.97
C GLY A 38 -7.17 -4.30 -2.59
N ALA A 39 -7.54 -5.57 -2.79
CA ALA A 39 -6.73 -6.55 -3.50
C ALA A 39 -6.46 -6.16 -4.97
N ASP A 40 -7.28 -5.27 -5.55
CA ASP A 40 -7.09 -4.68 -6.88
C ASP A 40 -5.92 -3.69 -6.99
N TYR A 41 -5.21 -3.40 -5.89
CA TYR A 41 -4.14 -2.41 -5.86
C TYR A 41 -3.02 -2.67 -6.88
N THR A 42 -2.60 -3.94 -7.01
CA THR A 42 -1.55 -4.32 -7.96
C THR A 42 -1.94 -4.04 -9.40
N GLU A 43 -3.18 -4.32 -9.76
CA GLU A 43 -3.73 -4.10 -11.09
C GLU A 43 -3.82 -2.60 -11.40
N ARG A 44 -4.24 -1.79 -10.42
CA ARG A 44 -4.26 -0.32 -10.56
C ARG A 44 -2.88 0.25 -10.85
N ILE A 45 -1.85 -0.19 -10.12
CA ILE A 45 -0.48 0.27 -10.37
C ILE A 45 0.01 -0.16 -11.76
N LYS A 46 -0.28 -1.41 -12.18
CA LYS A 46 0.04 -1.89 -13.53
C LYS A 46 -0.63 -1.04 -14.61
N GLN A 47 -1.92 -0.72 -14.44
CA GLN A 47 -2.68 0.13 -15.38
C GLN A 47 -2.12 1.56 -15.48
N ALA A 48 -1.49 2.06 -14.42
CA ALA A 48 -0.78 3.34 -14.45
C ALA A 48 0.56 3.28 -15.23
N GLY A 49 0.91 2.13 -15.80
CA GLY A 49 2.11 1.93 -16.64
C GLY A 49 3.35 1.51 -15.86
N PHE A 50 3.20 1.08 -14.60
CA PHE A 50 4.31 0.53 -13.83
C PHE A 50 4.39 -0.98 -14.01
N HIS A 51 5.61 -1.49 -14.08
CA HIS A 51 5.86 -2.92 -13.90
C HIS A 51 6.07 -3.20 -12.42
N LEU A 52 5.56 -4.33 -11.94
CA LEU A 52 5.62 -4.70 -10.53
C LEU A 52 6.52 -5.91 -10.33
N LYS A 53 7.40 -5.83 -9.33
CA LYS A 53 8.18 -6.95 -8.82
C LYS A 53 7.79 -7.20 -7.36
N LEU A 54 7.45 -8.45 -7.04
CA LEU A 54 7.34 -8.88 -5.66
C LEU A 54 8.75 -9.17 -5.12
N VAL A 55 9.06 -8.60 -3.95
CA VAL A 55 10.35 -8.78 -3.28
C VAL A 55 10.12 -9.55 -2.00
N ASP A 56 10.91 -10.62 -1.83
CA ASP A 56 10.90 -11.40 -0.59
C ASP A 56 11.58 -10.58 0.52
N VAL A 57 10.95 -10.52 1.69
CA VAL A 57 11.47 -9.78 2.85
C VAL A 57 12.85 -10.33 3.28
N SER A 58 13.08 -11.64 3.11
CA SER A 58 14.35 -12.31 3.40
C SER A 58 15.46 -11.82 2.47
N GLU A 59 15.16 -11.65 1.17
CA GLU A 59 16.10 -11.09 0.20
C GLU A 59 16.45 -9.64 0.55
N LEU A 60 15.45 -8.86 0.96
CA LEU A 60 15.62 -7.47 1.37
C LEU A 60 16.48 -7.33 2.64
N LYS A 61 16.21 -8.13 3.67
CA LYS A 61 16.98 -8.14 4.92
C LYS A 61 18.44 -8.52 4.69
N ASN A 62 18.69 -9.47 3.78
CA ASN A 62 20.05 -9.89 3.42
C ASN A 62 20.88 -8.77 2.75
N HIS A 63 20.24 -7.93 1.94
CA HIS A 63 20.91 -6.79 1.29
C HIS A 63 21.15 -5.62 2.25
N LEU A 64 20.37 -5.53 3.33
CA LEU A 64 20.37 -4.37 4.22
C LEU A 64 20.93 -4.69 5.61
N LYS A 65 21.81 -5.70 5.72
CA LYS A 65 22.39 -6.25 6.97
C LYS A 65 22.90 -5.23 8.01
N ASN A 66 23.18 -3.98 7.63
CA ASN A 66 23.65 -2.91 8.52
C ASN A 66 22.57 -1.88 8.92
N ASN A 67 21.35 -2.01 8.41
CA ASN A 67 20.21 -1.13 8.71
C ASN A 67 19.16 -1.90 9.52
N LYS A 68 18.67 -1.30 10.61
CA LYS A 68 17.54 -1.85 11.37
C LYS A 68 16.27 -1.66 10.55
N ILE A 69 15.71 -2.77 10.05
CA ILE A 69 14.44 -2.77 9.31
C ILE A 69 13.40 -3.48 10.15
N LEU A 70 12.30 -2.78 10.41
CA LEU A 70 11.12 -3.32 11.08
C LEU A 70 10.05 -3.57 10.03
N VAL A 71 10.08 -4.77 9.45
CA VAL A 71 9.09 -5.26 8.48
C VAL A 71 8.67 -6.66 8.91
N ASP A 72 7.36 -6.95 8.87
CA ASP A 72 6.82 -8.28 9.16
C ASP A 72 7.26 -9.26 8.05
N ASP A 73 7.76 -10.42 8.42
CA ASP A 73 8.21 -11.45 7.46
C ASP A 73 7.09 -11.99 6.58
N ARG A 74 5.83 -11.77 6.98
CA ARG A 74 4.63 -12.15 6.21
C ARG A 74 4.17 -11.06 5.24
N GLU A 75 4.78 -9.88 5.31
CA GLU A 75 4.39 -8.75 4.46
C GLU A 75 4.87 -8.96 3.02
N LYS A 76 3.99 -8.69 2.06
CA LYS A 76 4.34 -8.73 0.64
C LYS A 76 4.88 -7.35 0.22
N ILE A 77 6.17 -7.27 -0.09
CA ILE A 77 6.76 -6.03 -0.59
C ILE A 77 6.56 -5.98 -2.11
N ILE A 78 5.85 -4.96 -2.57
CA ILE A 78 5.61 -4.69 -3.98
C ILE A 78 6.48 -3.49 -4.38
N VAL A 79 7.42 -3.72 -5.30
CA VAL A 79 8.27 -2.66 -5.87
C VAL A 79 7.80 -2.37 -7.29
N GLY A 80 7.42 -1.12 -7.54
CA GLY A 80 7.07 -0.64 -8.87
C GLY A 80 8.24 0.07 -9.54
N HIS A 81 8.47 -0.20 -10.83
CA HIS A 81 9.39 0.55 -11.69
C HIS A 81 8.69 0.93 -13.00
N LYS A 82 9.10 2.04 -13.59
CA LYS A 82 8.53 2.58 -14.84
C LYS A 82 9.57 2.53 -15.94
#